data_AF-A0A523ZBA2-F1
#
_entry.id   AF-A0A523ZBA2-F1
#
_cell.length_a   1.000
_cell.length_b   1.000
_cell.length_c   1.000
_cell.angle_alpha   90.00
_cell.angle_beta   90.00
_cell.angle_gamma   90.00
#
_symmetry.space_group_name_H-M   'P 1'
#
loop_
_entity.id
_entity.type
_entity.pdbx_description
1 polymer ?
#
loop_
_entity_poly.entity_id
_entity_poly.type
_entity_poly.pdbx_seq_one_letter_code
_entity_poly.pdbx_strand_id
1 'polypeptide(L)'
;DAVILDPPKFAATSAQVDRAARGYKDVNLLAFKLLRVGGYLLTFSCSGGVTPQLFQKIVADAALDAGVDAVIVGWLSQASDHPVRVYFPEGRYLKGLICQIREK
;
A
#
# COMPACT_ATOMS: atom_id res chain seq x y z
N ASP A 1 -4.29 -9.50 15.61
CA ASP A 1 -4.91 -8.20 15.26
C ASP A 1 -4.49 -7.75 13.89
N ALA A 2 -5.36 -7.00 13.22
CA ALA A 2 -5.08 -6.44 11.91
C ALA A 2 -5.71 -5.06 11.74
N VAL A 3 -5.07 -4.22 10.91
CA VAL A 3 -5.64 -2.98 10.37
C VAL A 3 -5.72 -3.13 8.86
N ILE A 4 -6.85 -2.74 8.28
CA ILE A 4 -7.09 -2.80 6.83
C ILE A 4 -7.28 -1.37 6.31
N LEU A 5 -6.48 -0.98 5.33
CA LEU A 5 -6.55 0.32 4.68
C LEU A 5 -6.92 0.14 3.20
N ASP A 6 -8.17 0.43 2.86
CA ASP A 6 -8.66 0.51 1.47
C ASP A 6 -9.19 1.92 1.17
N PRO A 7 -8.29 2.92 1.03
CA PRO A 7 -8.69 4.29 0.80
C PRO A 7 -9.22 4.50 -0.63
N PRO A 8 -10.03 5.56 -0.86
CA PRO A 8 -10.40 5.94 -2.21
C PRO A 8 -9.16 6.37 -3.03
N LYS A 9 -9.35 6.50 -4.34
CA LYS A 9 -8.28 6.89 -5.27
C LYS A 9 -7.74 8.30 -4.95
N PHE A 10 -6.58 8.40 -4.31
CA PHE A 10 -5.95 9.68 -3.99
C PHE A 10 -5.27 10.38 -5.20
N ALA A 11 -4.91 9.65 -6.25
CA ALA A 11 -4.35 10.20 -7.47
C ALA A 11 -5.22 9.80 -8.65
N ALA A 12 -6.09 10.70 -9.12
CA ALA A 12 -6.92 10.47 -10.30
C ALA A 12 -6.07 10.44 -11.58
N THR A 13 -5.01 11.25 -11.62
CA THR A 13 -4.07 11.42 -12.74
C THR A 13 -2.62 11.25 -12.30
N SER A 14 -1.70 11.03 -13.26
CA SER A 14 -0.26 10.89 -12.98
C SER A 14 0.35 12.16 -12.38
N ALA A 15 -0.16 13.34 -12.72
CA ALA A 15 0.31 14.62 -12.16
C ALA A 15 0.03 14.77 -10.65
N GLN A 16 -0.88 13.96 -10.10
CA GLN A 16 -1.27 14.01 -8.68
C GLN A 16 -0.51 12.99 -7.82
N VAL A 17 0.39 12.19 -8.41
CA VAL A 17 1.03 11.06 -7.75
C VAL A 17 1.82 11.49 -6.52
N ASP A 18 2.60 12.58 -6.59
CA ASP A 18 3.40 13.04 -5.45
C ASP A 18 2.54 13.50 -4.28
N ARG A 19 1.43 14.19 -4.56
CA ARG A 19 0.47 14.59 -3.54
C ARG A 19 -0.24 13.38 -2.94
N ALA A 20 -0.64 12.43 -3.76
CA ALA A 20 -1.28 11.21 -3.30
C ALA A 20 -0.32 10.34 -2.46
N ALA A 21 0.96 10.28 -2.83
CA ALA A 21 1.98 9.55 -2.10
C ALA A 21 2.08 10.00 -0.64
N ARG A 22 2.00 11.32 -0.39
CA ARG A 22 1.94 11.86 0.98
C ARG A 22 0.70 11.37 1.74
N GLY A 23 -0.48 11.46 1.14
CA GLY A 23 -1.71 10.97 1.78
C GLY A 23 -1.69 9.47 2.08
N TYR A 24 -1.15 8.66 1.16
CA TYR A 24 -0.93 7.23 1.40
C TYR A 24 0.08 6.99 2.51
N LYS A 25 1.18 7.75 2.57
CA LYS A 25 2.18 7.65 3.64
C LYS A 25 1.54 7.94 5.00
N ASP A 26 0.79 9.04 5.11
CA ASP A 26 0.17 9.49 6.36
C ASP A 26 -0.79 8.43 6.93
N VAL A 27 -1.66 7.84 6.10
CA VAL A 27 -2.61 6.82 6.57
C VAL A 27 -1.90 5.52 6.97
N ASN A 28 -0.86 5.11 6.23
CA ASN A 28 -0.06 3.94 6.59
C ASN A 28 0.74 4.16 7.88
N LEU A 29 1.28 5.36 8.09
CA LEU A 29 2.00 5.75 9.30
C LEU A 29 1.10 5.63 10.53
N LEU A 30 -0.12 6.17 10.45
CA LEU A 30 -1.10 6.06 11.54
C LEU A 30 -1.48 4.60 11.80
N ALA A 31 -1.67 3.79 10.76
CA ALA A 31 -1.96 2.37 10.93
C ALA A 31 -0.82 1.59 11.60
N PHE A 32 0.44 1.85 11.21
CA PHE A 32 1.59 1.23 11.87
C PHE A 32 1.69 1.61 13.34
N LYS A 33 1.40 2.87 13.71
CA LYS A 33 1.38 3.31 15.11
C LYS A 33 0.29 2.67 15.97
N LEU A 34 -0.77 2.16 15.36
CA LEU A 34 -1.88 1.47 16.06
C LEU A 34 -1.61 -0.02 16.29
N LEU A 35 -0.73 -0.62 15.48
CA LEU A 35 -0.47 -2.05 15.51
C LEU A 35 0.58 -2.42 16.56
N ARG A 36 0.36 -3.57 17.20
CA ARG A 36 1.31 -4.19 18.13
C ARG A 36 2.23 -5.15 17.37
N VAL A 37 3.33 -5.57 18.00
CA VAL A 37 4.19 -6.66 17.50
C VAL A 37 3.34 -7.89 17.16
N GLY A 38 3.61 -8.51 16.02
CA GLY A 38 2.86 -9.63 15.46
C GLY A 38 1.57 -9.22 14.72
N GLY A 39 1.14 -7.96 14.83
CA GLY A 39 -0.01 -7.40 14.13
C GLY A 39 0.21 -7.24 12.63
N TYR A 40 -0.89 -7.26 11.88
CA TYR A 40 -0.88 -7.19 10.42
C TYR A 40 -1.46 -5.88 9.90
N LEU A 41 -0.80 -5.30 8.89
CA LEU A 41 -1.33 -4.22 8.07
C LEU A 41 -1.63 -4.78 6.68
N LEU A 42 -2.90 -4.70 6.26
CA LEU A 42 -3.30 -4.93 4.88
C LEU A 42 -3.62 -3.57 4.27
N THR A 43 -2.82 -3.13 3.31
CA THR A 43 -2.91 -1.77 2.76
C THR A 43 -2.98 -1.79 1.25
N PHE A 44 -3.88 -0.99 0.68
CA PHE A 44 -4.24 -1.04 -0.73
C PHE A 44 -4.13 0.33 -1.43
N SER A 45 -3.96 0.28 -2.74
CA SER A 45 -4.07 1.43 -3.63
C SER A 45 -4.67 1.04 -4.98
N CYS A 46 -5.74 1.74 -5.37
CA CYS A 46 -6.35 1.65 -6.71
C CYS A 46 -5.88 2.77 -7.67
N SER A 47 -4.94 3.62 -7.27
CA SER A 47 -4.48 4.75 -8.10
C SER A 47 -3.58 4.27 -9.25
N GLY A 48 -4.02 4.39 -10.50
CA GLY A 48 -3.23 3.97 -11.68
C GLY A 48 -1.85 4.63 -11.80
N GLY A 49 -1.70 5.89 -11.36
CA GLY A 49 -0.39 6.57 -11.34
C GLY A 49 0.57 6.08 -10.24
N VAL A 50 0.07 5.30 -9.27
CA VAL A 50 0.90 4.72 -8.22
C VAL A 50 1.31 3.32 -8.65
N THR A 51 2.59 3.17 -9.01
CA THR A 51 3.17 1.87 -9.37
C THR A 51 3.33 0.98 -8.13
N PRO A 52 3.42 -0.36 -8.30
CA PRO A 52 3.70 -1.26 -7.17
C PRO A 52 4.98 -0.90 -6.40
N GLN A 53 6.03 -0.50 -7.10
CA GLN A 53 7.31 -0.12 -6.50
C GLN A 53 7.20 1.19 -5.72
N LEU A 54 6.47 2.17 -6.26
CA LEU A 54 6.21 3.42 -5.54
C LEU A 54 5.34 3.17 -4.29
N PHE A 55 4.31 2.32 -4.41
CA PHE A 55 3.47 1.96 -3.28
C PHE A 55 4.27 1.29 -2.15
N GLN A 56 5.17 0.36 -2.49
CA GLN A 56 6.07 -0.24 -1.50
C GLN A 56 6.95 0.82 -0.83
N LYS A 57 7.55 1.75 -1.59
CA LYS A 57 8.36 2.84 -1.02
C LYS A 57 7.56 3.70 -0.06
N ILE A 58 6.32 4.06 -0.42
CA ILE A 58 5.42 4.83 0.46
C ILE A 58 5.15 4.09 1.78
N VAL A 59 4.86 2.80 1.73
CA VAL A 59 4.61 1.98 2.92
C VAL A 59 5.89 1.78 3.73
N ALA A 60 7.06 1.64 3.08
CA ALA A 60 8.35 1.56 3.76
C ALA A 60 8.70 2.85 4.50
N ASP A 61 8.53 4.01 3.86
CA ASP A 61 8.73 5.32 4.50
C ASP A 61 7.80 5.51 5.70
N ALA A 62 6.55 5.03 5.60
CA ALA A 62 5.60 5.06 6.70
C ALA A 62 6.04 4.16 7.87
N ALA A 63 6.58 2.97 7.59
CA ALA A 63 7.09 2.07 8.63
C ALA A 63 8.34 2.65 9.33
N LEU A 64 9.26 3.25 8.56
CA LEU A 64 10.44 3.94 9.08
C LEU A 64 10.04 5.09 10.02
N ASP A 65 9.11 5.95 9.60
CA ASP A 65 8.62 7.06 10.42
C ASP A 65 7.80 6.60 11.64
N ALA A 66 7.16 5.43 11.56
CA ALA A 66 6.48 4.80 12.69
C ALA A 66 7.47 4.16 13.69
N GLY A 67 8.73 3.97 13.29
CA GLY A 67 9.76 3.34 14.12
C GLY A 67 9.51 1.84 14.35
N VAL A 68 8.80 1.16 13.46
CA VAL A 68 8.50 -0.28 13.55
C VAL A 68 9.38 -1.07 12.59
N ASP A 69 9.70 -2.32 12.95
CA ASP A 69 10.21 -3.28 11.97
C ASP A 69 9.04 -4.04 11.37
N ALA A 70 8.87 -3.97 10.05
CA ALA A 70 7.75 -4.56 9.34
C ALA A 70 8.24 -5.31 8.11
N VAL A 71 7.74 -6.54 7.93
CA VAL A 71 8.09 -7.39 6.79
C VAL A 71 6.87 -7.59 5.89
N ILE A 72 7.10 -7.60 4.59
CA ILE A 72 6.05 -7.94 3.61
C ILE A 72 5.92 -9.46 3.58
N VAL A 73 4.76 -9.97 3.99
CA VAL A 73 4.44 -11.41 3.99
C VAL A 73 3.54 -11.81 2.84
N GLY A 74 3.00 -10.85 2.09
CA GLY A 74 2.13 -11.12 0.96
C GLY A 74 1.94 -9.92 0.05
N TRP A 75 1.75 -10.23 -1.23
CA TRP A 75 1.40 -9.28 -2.28
C TRP A 75 0.02 -9.63 -2.78
N LEU A 76 -0.86 -8.63 -2.85
CA LEU A 76 -2.21 -8.78 -3.37
C LEU A 76 -2.38 -7.94 -4.63
N SER A 77 -3.28 -8.42 -5.50
CA SER A 77 -3.69 -7.74 -6.73
C SER A 77 -5.17 -7.97 -6.96
N GLN A 78 -5.69 -7.35 -8.02
CA GLN A 78 -7.02 -7.64 -8.54
C GLN A 78 -7.22 -9.14 -8.79
N ALA A 79 -8.45 -9.60 -8.57
CA ALA A 79 -8.84 -11.00 -8.74
C ALA A 79 -8.97 -11.37 -10.23
N SER A 80 -9.14 -12.67 -10.51
CA SER A 80 -9.17 -13.23 -11.86
C SER A 80 -10.35 -12.77 -12.71
N ASP A 81 -11.42 -12.27 -12.10
CA ASP A 81 -12.57 -11.63 -12.74
C ASP A 81 -12.25 -10.19 -13.24
N HIS A 82 -11.09 -9.64 -12.87
CA HIS A 82 -10.55 -8.36 -13.33
C HIS A 82 -9.22 -8.55 -14.09
N PRO A 83 -9.22 -9.27 -15.23
CA PRO A 83 -8.01 -9.64 -15.93
C PRO A 83 -7.28 -8.41 -16.48
N VAL A 84 -5.94 -8.48 -16.47
CA VAL A 84 -5.08 -7.49 -17.11
C VAL A 84 -4.75 -7.99 -18.51
N ARG A 85 -5.02 -7.17 -19.53
CA ARG A 85 -4.68 -7.50 -20.91
C ARG A 85 -3.17 -7.37 -21.10
N VAL A 86 -2.57 -8.31 -21.83
CA VAL A 86 -1.12 -8.36 -22.08
C VAL A 86 -0.58 -7.06 -22.71
N TYR A 87 -1.37 -6.44 -23.58
CA TYR A 87 -1.04 -5.19 -24.28
C TYR A 87 -1.54 -3.92 -23.58
N PHE A 88 -2.09 -4.03 -22.36
CA PHE A 88 -2.59 -2.89 -21.57
C PHE A 88 -2.19 -3.06 -20.10
N PRO A 89 -0.90 -2.88 -19.77
CA PRO A 89 -0.38 -3.05 -18.41
C PRO A 89 -1.01 -2.07 -17.40
N GLU A 90 -1.53 -0.93 -17.86
CA GLU A 90 -2.25 0.06 -17.05
C GLU A 90 -3.54 -0.52 -16.43
N GLY A 91 -4.05 -1.62 -16.99
CA GLY A 91 -5.15 -2.37 -16.41
C GLY A 91 -4.81 -3.01 -15.06
N ARG A 92 -3.52 -3.14 -14.71
CA ARG A 92 -3.06 -3.60 -13.38
C ARG A 92 -3.09 -2.46 -12.37
N TYR A 93 -4.28 -2.01 -12.00
CA TYR A 93 -4.43 -0.80 -11.16
C TYR A 93 -4.46 -1.08 -9.66
N LEU A 94 -4.82 -2.29 -9.21
CA LEU A 94 -4.91 -2.62 -7.78
C LEU A 94 -3.56 -3.14 -7.28
N LYS A 95 -3.04 -2.50 -6.23
CA LYS A 95 -1.88 -2.97 -5.47
C LYS A 95 -2.30 -3.17 -4.03
N GLY A 96 -1.92 -4.31 -3.45
CA GLY A 96 -2.09 -4.57 -2.03
C GLY A 96 -0.82 -5.15 -1.42
N LEU A 97 -0.54 -4.76 -0.19
CA LEU A 97 0.55 -5.30 0.63
C LEU A 97 -0.02 -5.88 1.91
N ILE A 98 0.49 -7.03 2.31
CA ILE A 98 0.30 -7.60 3.64
C ILE A 98 1.63 -7.46 4.37
N CYS A 99 1.67 -6.60 5.38
CA CYS A 99 2.83 -6.36 6.23
C CYS A 99 2.57 -6.92 7.62
N GLN A 100 3.59 -7.49 8.26
CA GLN A 100 3.53 -7.93 9.66
C GLN A 100 4.60 -7.22 10.47
N ILE A 101 4.23 -6.66 11.63
CA ILE A 101 5.18 -6.06 12.56
C ILE A 101 5.97 -7.16 13.27
N ARG A 102 7.30 -7.03 13.28
CA ARG A 102 8.25 -7.92 13.95
C ARG A 102 8.81 -7.29 15.22
N GLU A 103 9.43 -8.14 16.03
CA GLU A 103 10.36 -7.67 17.06
C GLU A 103 11.61 -7.14 16.37
N LYS A 104 12.12 -6.02 16.86
CA LYS A 104 13.37 -5.42 16.38
C LYS A 104 14.60 -6.19 16.85
#